data_AF-A0A8J8EA97-F1
#
_entry.id   AF-A0A8J8EA97-F1
#
_cell.length_a   1.000
_cell.length_b   1.000
_cell.length_c   1.000
_cell.angle_alpha   90.00
_cell.angle_beta   90.00
_cell.angle_gamma   90.00
#
_symmetry.space_group_name_H-M   'P 1'
#
loop_
_entity.id
_entity.type
_entity.pdbx_description
1 polymer ?
#
loop_
_entity_poly.entity_id
_entity_poly.type
_entity_poly.pdbx_seq_one_letter_code
_entity_poly.pdbx_strand_id
1 'polypeptide(L)'
;MSSVMVRWPGFEPGSPAWKAEDFAGLWVSLEEQFLEWLSGRVKAGELSEETAAEYTRALKKFFDKYSPHSVEELEKALTKENYKRHLCKALRKFVTFLKSRKIIDPIRAEELKESIPIKPTKESEVRISTEELLEAWEYHKKHSDEVTKLFFKILVFSGARLRTVHKMLTQFEPERLIILPDYPNVAKYALMERHGNKAALFIYMPVELVEEIRPVKIKEATIRKRLKYGRVNSSTIRKWHATFLSRKGIKDHVINYIQSRVKRSVLERHYLELEGEADEAYSRVVEELKKVLEGGE
;
A
#
# COMPACT_ATOMS: atom_id res chain seq x y z
N MET A 1 -36.58 -8.07 -20.45
CA MET A 1 -35.21 -8.45 -20.87
C MET A 1 -34.62 -9.32 -19.77
N SER A 2 -34.65 -10.63 -20.00
CA SER A 2 -34.31 -11.65 -19.02
C SER A 2 -32.79 -11.78 -18.88
N SER A 3 -32.31 -11.70 -17.64
CA SER A 3 -30.91 -11.92 -17.28
C SER A 3 -30.55 -13.39 -17.46
N VAL A 4 -29.62 -13.66 -18.37
CA VAL A 4 -29.08 -14.99 -18.64
C VAL A 4 -28.13 -15.35 -17.49
N MET A 5 -28.61 -16.19 -16.57
CA MET A 5 -27.75 -16.90 -15.62
C MET A 5 -26.86 -17.88 -16.39
N VAL A 6 -25.55 -17.60 -16.43
CA VAL A 6 -24.55 -18.57 -16.88
C VAL A 6 -24.49 -19.69 -15.84
N ARG A 7 -25.15 -20.81 -16.12
CA ARG A 7 -24.98 -22.07 -15.37
C ARG A 7 -23.64 -22.68 -15.80
N TRP A 8 -22.75 -22.89 -14.83
CA TRP A 8 -21.50 -23.62 -15.05
C TRP A 8 -21.76 -25.13 -15.02
N PRO A 9 -21.21 -25.93 -15.94
CA PRO A 9 -21.37 -27.38 -15.94
C PRO A 9 -20.47 -28.05 -14.88
N GLY A 10 -21.02 -29.01 -14.13
CA GLY A 10 -20.23 -29.90 -13.25
C GLY A 10 -20.58 -29.89 -11.75
N PHE A 11 -21.77 -29.45 -11.36
CA PHE A 11 -22.23 -29.55 -9.97
C PHE A 11 -23.23 -30.71 -9.83
N GLU A 12 -22.76 -31.87 -9.38
CA GLU A 12 -23.63 -32.94 -8.87
C GLU A 12 -23.86 -32.73 -7.36
N PRO A 13 -25.11 -32.53 -6.91
CA PRO A 13 -25.43 -32.43 -5.49
C PRO A 13 -25.46 -33.86 -4.91
N GLY A 14 -24.29 -34.42 -4.62
CA GLY A 14 -24.24 -35.79 -4.08
C GLY A 14 -22.84 -36.37 -3.96
N SER A 15 -21.98 -35.80 -3.10
CA SER A 15 -20.81 -36.53 -2.58
C SER A 15 -20.22 -35.82 -1.35
N PRO A 16 -19.54 -36.59 -0.48
CA PRO A 16 -19.93 -36.85 0.91
C PRO A 16 -20.00 -35.56 1.73
N ALA A 17 -20.82 -35.58 2.79
CA ALA A 17 -20.96 -34.50 3.76
C ALA A 17 -19.59 -33.94 4.16
N TRP A 18 -19.15 -32.87 3.50
CA TRP A 18 -18.02 -32.08 3.94
C TRP A 18 -18.39 -31.62 5.33
N LYS A 19 -17.75 -32.17 6.36
CA LYS A 19 -17.80 -31.54 7.66
C LYS A 19 -17.24 -30.15 7.40
N ALA A 20 -18.02 -29.10 7.64
CA ALA A 20 -17.62 -27.71 7.40
C ALA A 20 -16.37 -27.28 8.18
N GLU A 21 -15.80 -28.19 8.97
CA GLU A 21 -14.61 -28.08 9.80
C GLU A 21 -13.37 -28.73 9.17
N ASP A 22 -13.54 -29.49 8.07
CA ASP A 22 -12.45 -30.15 7.36
C ASP A 22 -11.70 -29.16 6.45
N PHE A 23 -10.86 -28.31 7.05
CA PHE A 23 -10.12 -27.29 6.32
C PHE A 23 -9.15 -27.87 5.30
N ALA A 24 -8.48 -28.97 5.64
CA ALA A 24 -7.54 -29.63 4.73
C ALA A 24 -8.27 -30.23 3.53
N GLY A 25 -9.38 -30.94 3.74
CA GLY A 25 -10.20 -31.49 2.67
C GLY A 25 -10.82 -30.40 1.79
N LEU A 26 -11.33 -29.32 2.41
CA LEU A 26 -11.85 -28.16 1.68
C LEU A 26 -10.76 -27.45 0.87
N TRP A 27 -9.54 -27.34 1.40
CA TRP A 27 -8.42 -26.76 0.65
C TRP A 27 -8.07 -27.61 -0.57
N VAL A 28 -7.83 -28.91 -0.38
CA VAL A 28 -7.46 -29.84 -1.46
C VAL A 28 -8.50 -29.84 -2.59
N SER A 29 -9.79 -29.78 -2.24
CA SER A 29 -10.87 -29.83 -3.24
C SER A 29 -11.17 -28.49 -3.91
N LEU A 30 -10.90 -27.37 -3.24
CA LEU A 30 -11.34 -26.04 -3.70
C LEU A 30 -10.19 -25.10 -4.01
N GLU A 31 -8.93 -25.54 -3.91
CA GLU A 31 -7.76 -24.70 -4.13
C GLU A 31 -7.84 -23.98 -5.49
N GLU A 32 -8.04 -24.72 -6.59
CA GLU A 32 -8.09 -24.13 -7.93
C GLU A 32 -9.20 -23.08 -8.06
N GLN A 33 -10.39 -23.40 -7.53
CA GLN A 33 -11.55 -22.51 -7.55
C GLN A 33 -11.34 -21.26 -6.70
N PHE A 34 -10.62 -21.40 -5.59
CA PHE A 34 -10.22 -20.29 -4.75
C PHE A 34 -9.20 -19.39 -5.46
N LEU A 35 -8.21 -19.96 -6.16
CA LEU A 35 -7.22 -19.21 -6.93
C LEU A 35 -7.87 -18.45 -8.10
N GLU A 36 -8.81 -19.07 -8.80
CA GLU A 36 -9.60 -18.41 -9.84
C GLU A 36 -10.44 -17.26 -9.25
N TRP A 37 -11.09 -17.50 -8.11
CA TRP A 37 -11.85 -16.48 -7.41
C TRP A 37 -10.97 -15.30 -6.94
N LEU A 38 -9.76 -15.56 -6.43
CA LEU A 38 -8.80 -14.53 -6.08
C LEU A 38 -8.38 -13.72 -7.31
N SER A 39 -8.13 -14.38 -8.45
CA SER A 39 -7.81 -13.71 -9.72
C SER A 39 -8.95 -12.80 -10.19
N GLY A 40 -10.20 -13.25 -10.06
CA GLY A 40 -11.38 -12.42 -10.32
C GLY A 40 -11.43 -11.15 -9.45
N ARG A 41 -11.08 -11.26 -8.16
CA ARG A 41 -11.00 -10.12 -7.24
C ARG A 41 -9.88 -9.14 -7.61
N VAL A 42 -8.77 -9.65 -8.15
CA VAL A 42 -7.68 -8.81 -8.68
C VAL A 42 -8.15 -8.04 -9.91
N LYS A 43 -8.78 -8.71 -10.88
CA LYS A 43 -9.33 -8.08 -12.09
C LYS A 43 -10.38 -7.01 -11.76
N ALA A 44 -11.19 -7.24 -10.73
CA ALA A 44 -12.17 -6.28 -10.22
C ALA A 44 -11.54 -5.10 -9.44
N GLY A 45 -10.22 -5.08 -9.23
CA GLY A 45 -9.53 -4.03 -8.47
C GLY A 45 -9.75 -4.07 -6.95
N GLU A 46 -10.34 -5.16 -6.43
CA GLU A 46 -10.63 -5.34 -5.00
C GLU A 46 -9.44 -5.91 -4.21
N LEU A 47 -8.45 -6.48 -4.91
CA LEU A 47 -7.24 -7.06 -4.34
C LEU A 47 -6.05 -6.77 -5.25
N SER A 48 -4.86 -6.54 -4.70
CA SER A 48 -3.66 -6.43 -5.53
C SER A 48 -3.12 -7.82 -5.90
N GLU A 49 -2.51 -7.94 -7.07
CA GLU A 49 -1.80 -9.15 -7.52
C GLU A 49 -0.79 -9.64 -6.47
N GLU A 50 -0.02 -8.72 -5.90
CA GLU A 50 0.96 -9.00 -4.85
C GLU A 50 0.30 -9.65 -3.63
N THR A 51 -0.84 -9.11 -3.17
CA THR A 51 -1.55 -9.65 -2.00
C THR A 51 -2.16 -11.02 -2.32
N ALA A 52 -2.71 -11.20 -3.53
CA ALA A 52 -3.23 -12.48 -3.97
C ALA A 52 -2.12 -13.55 -3.96
N ALA A 53 -0.95 -13.23 -4.54
CA ALA A 53 0.20 -14.13 -4.56
C ALA A 53 0.74 -14.43 -3.14
N GLU A 54 0.75 -13.45 -2.24
CA GLU A 54 1.08 -13.67 -0.83
C GLU A 54 0.11 -14.63 -0.15
N TYR A 55 -1.20 -14.47 -0.35
CA TYR A 55 -2.21 -15.35 0.23
C TYR A 55 -2.08 -16.77 -0.30
N THR A 56 -1.94 -16.95 -1.61
CA THR A 56 -1.72 -18.25 -2.23
C THR A 56 -0.49 -18.95 -1.64
N ARG A 57 0.67 -18.27 -1.59
CA ARG A 57 1.89 -18.86 -1.02
C ARG A 57 1.75 -19.21 0.46
N ALA A 58 1.08 -18.35 1.23
CA ALA A 58 0.87 -18.57 2.66
C ALA A 58 -0.03 -19.78 2.92
N LEU A 59 -1.11 -19.92 2.15
CA LEU A 59 -2.05 -21.04 2.29
C LEU A 59 -1.45 -22.36 1.81
N LYS A 60 -0.82 -22.39 0.63
CA LYS A 60 -0.09 -23.58 0.13
C LYS A 60 0.89 -24.10 1.17
N LYS A 61 1.80 -23.23 1.61
CA LYS A 61 2.80 -23.59 2.63
C LYS A 61 2.17 -24.07 3.95
N PHE A 62 1.03 -23.51 4.34
CA PHE A 62 0.34 -23.91 5.55
C PHE A 62 -0.29 -25.30 5.39
N PHE A 63 -1.05 -25.54 4.33
CA PHE A 63 -1.72 -26.81 4.09
C PHE A 63 -0.76 -27.94 3.68
N ASP A 64 0.38 -27.63 3.06
CA ASP A 64 1.46 -28.61 2.82
C ASP A 64 2.08 -29.11 4.14
N LYS A 65 2.10 -28.25 5.16
CA LYS A 65 2.73 -28.52 6.46
C LYS A 65 1.75 -29.06 7.50
N TYR A 66 0.48 -28.67 7.40
CA TYR A 66 -0.56 -28.97 8.37
C TYR A 66 -1.83 -29.41 7.64
N SER A 67 -2.47 -30.47 8.12
CA SER A 67 -3.75 -30.94 7.60
C SER A 67 -4.84 -30.85 8.68
N PRO A 68 -5.32 -29.65 9.03
CA PRO A 68 -6.36 -29.51 10.05
C PRO A 68 -7.72 -29.95 9.51
N HIS A 69 -8.33 -30.93 10.17
CA HIS A 69 -9.66 -31.47 9.85
C HIS A 69 -10.74 -31.01 10.85
N SER A 70 -10.38 -30.16 11.82
CA SER A 70 -11.28 -29.52 12.78
C SER A 70 -10.81 -28.11 13.15
N VAL A 71 -11.68 -27.33 13.80
CA VAL A 71 -11.33 -25.99 14.31
C VAL A 71 -10.22 -26.06 15.37
N GLU A 72 -10.28 -27.05 16.26
CA GLU A 72 -9.26 -27.25 17.29
C GLU A 72 -7.88 -27.56 16.68
N GLU A 73 -7.83 -28.38 15.63
CA GLU A 73 -6.60 -28.66 14.89
C GLU A 73 -6.08 -27.42 14.14
N LEU A 74 -6.97 -26.62 13.56
CA LEU A 74 -6.62 -25.35 12.94
C LEU A 74 -5.98 -24.39 13.96
N GLU A 75 -6.56 -24.25 15.14
CA GLU A 75 -6.03 -23.40 16.23
C GLU A 75 -4.67 -23.90 16.74
N LYS A 76 -4.50 -25.22 16.89
CA LYS A 76 -3.19 -25.82 17.22
C LYS A 76 -2.15 -25.52 16.15
N ALA A 77 -2.49 -25.64 14.86
CA ALA A 77 -1.60 -25.32 13.76
C ALA A 77 -1.25 -23.83 13.70
N LEU A 78 -2.24 -22.94 13.87
CA LEU A 78 -2.05 -21.49 13.94
C LEU A 78 -1.16 -21.08 15.11
N THR A 79 -1.30 -21.73 16.26
CA THR A 79 -0.45 -21.53 17.43
C THR A 79 1.00 -21.88 17.11
N LYS A 80 1.26 -23.00 16.42
CA LYS A 80 2.60 -23.39 15.95
C LYS A 80 3.18 -22.39 14.94
N GLU A 81 2.33 -21.77 14.12
CA GLU A 81 2.72 -20.67 13.21
C GLU A 81 2.74 -19.29 13.89
N ASN A 82 2.52 -19.23 15.20
CA ASN A 82 2.47 -18.02 16.01
C ASN A 82 1.48 -16.96 15.45
N TYR A 83 0.36 -17.43 14.88
CA TYR A 83 -0.67 -16.57 14.28
C TYR A 83 -0.09 -15.51 13.35
N LYS A 84 0.82 -15.93 12.46
CA LYS A 84 1.42 -15.04 11.45
C LYS A 84 0.31 -14.27 10.74
N ARG A 85 0.38 -12.94 10.82
CA ARG A 85 -0.70 -12.06 10.37
C ARG A 85 -1.12 -12.29 8.92
N HIS A 86 -0.16 -12.47 8.00
CA HIS A 86 -0.44 -12.72 6.59
C HIS A 86 -1.16 -14.06 6.38
N LEU A 87 -0.79 -15.10 7.12
CA LEU A 87 -1.47 -16.39 7.12
C LEU A 87 -2.91 -16.25 7.62
N CYS A 88 -3.13 -15.62 8.78
CA CYS A 88 -4.48 -15.40 9.31
C CYS A 88 -5.38 -14.63 8.33
N LYS A 89 -4.82 -13.60 7.66
CA LYS A 89 -5.55 -12.87 6.60
C LYS A 89 -5.90 -13.76 5.41
N ALA A 90 -4.96 -14.58 4.95
CA ALA A 90 -5.18 -15.49 3.84
C ALA A 90 -6.27 -16.53 4.19
N LEU A 91 -6.22 -17.13 5.38
CA LEU A 91 -7.23 -18.08 5.86
C LEU A 91 -8.60 -17.43 5.99
N ARG A 92 -8.70 -16.23 6.58
CA ARG A 92 -9.98 -15.49 6.63
C ARG A 92 -10.50 -15.14 5.22
N LYS A 93 -9.61 -14.92 4.26
CA LYS A 93 -9.99 -14.69 2.85
C LYS A 93 -10.52 -15.98 2.21
N PHE A 94 -9.94 -17.13 2.54
CA PHE A 94 -10.45 -18.45 2.15
C PHE A 94 -11.83 -18.72 2.77
N VAL A 95 -12.03 -18.46 4.06
CA VAL A 95 -13.36 -18.53 4.71
C VAL A 95 -14.39 -17.62 4.02
N THR A 96 -13.96 -16.42 3.60
CA THR A 96 -14.83 -15.50 2.84
C THR A 96 -15.22 -16.07 1.47
N PHE A 97 -14.29 -16.77 0.80
CA PHE A 97 -14.58 -17.49 -0.43
C PHE A 97 -15.61 -18.60 -0.20
N LEU A 98 -15.40 -19.46 0.80
CA LEU A 98 -16.33 -20.55 1.16
C LEU A 98 -17.76 -20.01 1.40
N LYS A 99 -17.86 -18.92 2.18
CA LYS A 99 -19.13 -18.20 2.40
C LYS A 99 -19.74 -17.70 1.09
N SER A 100 -18.94 -17.07 0.22
CA SER A 100 -19.43 -16.51 -1.05
C SER A 100 -19.93 -17.59 -2.02
N ARG A 101 -19.42 -18.81 -1.91
CA ARG A 101 -19.85 -19.98 -2.66
C ARG A 101 -20.96 -20.78 -1.98
N LYS A 102 -21.46 -20.30 -0.82
CA LYS A 102 -22.48 -20.97 0.01
C LYS A 102 -22.05 -22.37 0.48
N ILE A 103 -20.76 -22.63 0.59
CA ILE A 103 -20.19 -23.88 1.11
C ILE A 103 -20.32 -23.91 2.64
N ILE A 104 -20.20 -22.74 3.26
CA ILE A 104 -20.50 -22.51 4.68
C ILE A 104 -21.51 -21.36 4.78
N ASP A 105 -22.33 -21.38 5.82
CA ASP A 105 -23.29 -20.31 6.09
C ASP A 105 -22.60 -19.07 6.71
N PRO A 106 -23.29 -17.92 6.74
CA PRO A 106 -22.71 -16.68 7.28
C PRO A 106 -22.36 -16.72 8.77
N ILE A 107 -23.09 -17.47 9.60
CA ILE A 107 -22.85 -17.57 11.04
C ILE A 107 -21.55 -18.35 11.23
N ARG A 108 -21.45 -19.52 10.59
CA ARG A 108 -20.24 -20.34 10.66
C ARG A 108 -19.01 -19.63 10.14
N ALA A 109 -19.14 -18.87 9.06
CA ALA A 109 -18.04 -18.08 8.53
C ALA A 109 -17.52 -17.02 9.52
N GLU A 110 -18.36 -16.52 10.42
CA GLU A 110 -17.93 -15.56 11.44
C GLU A 110 -17.25 -16.27 12.63
N GLU A 111 -17.83 -17.37 13.13
CA GLU A 111 -17.21 -18.22 14.16
C GLU A 111 -15.79 -18.64 13.75
N LEU A 112 -15.61 -19.12 12.52
CA LEU A 112 -14.30 -19.51 12.01
C LEU A 112 -13.33 -18.33 11.94
N LYS A 113 -13.81 -17.13 11.59
CA LYS A 113 -12.96 -15.94 11.59
C LYS A 113 -12.54 -15.58 13.00
N GLU A 114 -13.39 -15.73 14.01
CA GLU A 114 -13.05 -15.49 15.42
C GLU A 114 -11.88 -16.39 15.88
N SER A 115 -11.91 -17.68 15.53
CA SER A 115 -10.79 -18.62 15.74
C SER A 115 -9.52 -18.31 14.94
N ILE A 116 -9.58 -17.40 13.97
CA ILE A 116 -8.43 -16.96 13.16
C ILE A 116 -8.14 -15.47 13.45
N PRO A 117 -7.64 -15.13 14.64
CA PRO A 117 -7.42 -13.74 15.02
C PRO A 117 -6.31 -13.10 14.18
N ILE A 118 -6.54 -11.86 13.75
CA ILE A 118 -5.54 -11.04 13.09
C ILE A 118 -4.83 -10.22 14.17
N LYS A 119 -3.58 -10.56 14.48
CA LYS A 119 -2.77 -9.76 15.41
C LYS A 119 -2.73 -8.28 14.98
N PRO A 120 -3.02 -7.33 15.90
CA PRO A 120 -2.94 -5.92 15.59
C PRO A 120 -1.50 -5.56 15.23
N THR A 121 -1.35 -4.60 14.33
CA THR A 121 -0.03 -4.02 14.02
C THR A 121 0.14 -2.80 14.92
N LYS A 122 1.14 -2.83 15.82
CA LYS A 122 1.49 -1.62 16.56
C LYS A 122 2.08 -0.62 15.56
N GLU A 123 1.53 0.59 15.52
CA GLU A 123 2.14 1.65 14.72
C GLU A 123 3.55 1.92 15.28
N SER A 124 4.53 1.99 14.39
CA SER A 124 5.89 2.32 14.81
C SER A 124 5.88 3.73 15.39
N GLU A 125 6.35 3.90 16.62
CA GLU A 125 6.47 5.22 17.27
C GLU A 125 7.77 5.95 16.88
N VAL A 126 8.62 5.31 16.08
CA VAL A 126 9.91 5.88 15.66
C VAL A 126 9.68 7.16 14.86
N ARG A 127 10.20 8.27 15.39
CA ARG A 127 10.36 9.57 14.75
C ARG A 127 11.85 9.88 14.70
N ILE A 128 12.26 10.59 13.65
CA ILE A 128 13.63 11.08 13.47
C ILE A 128 13.65 12.60 13.62
N SER A 129 14.77 13.14 14.09
CA SER A 129 15.00 14.57 14.11
C SER A 129 15.47 15.10 12.74
N THR A 130 15.57 16.42 12.59
CA THR A 130 16.13 17.03 11.37
C THR A 130 17.63 16.75 11.27
N GLU A 131 18.34 16.68 12.39
CA GLU A 131 19.77 16.37 12.46
C GLU A 131 20.05 14.95 11.96
N GLU A 132 19.23 13.97 12.35
CA GLU A 132 19.35 12.59 11.83
C GLU A 132 19.07 12.52 10.33
N LEU A 133 18.10 13.30 9.83
CA LEU A 133 17.79 13.37 8.40
C LEU A 133 18.98 13.96 7.62
N LEU A 134 19.58 15.03 8.14
CA LEU A 134 20.77 15.68 7.58
C LEU A 134 21.97 14.74 7.56
N GLU A 135 22.22 14.03 8.66
CA GLU A 135 23.29 13.03 8.74
C GLU A 135 23.11 11.94 7.66
N ALA A 136 21.89 11.45 7.48
CA ALA A 136 21.58 10.51 6.40
C ALA A 136 21.79 11.12 5.01
N TRP A 137 21.44 12.39 4.82
CA TRP A 137 21.66 13.08 3.55
C TRP A 137 23.14 13.24 3.23
N GLU A 138 23.96 13.66 4.20
CA GLU A 138 25.43 13.74 4.06
C GLU A 138 26.04 12.38 3.71
N TYR A 139 25.56 11.31 4.35
CA TYR A 139 25.97 9.96 4.00
C TYR A 139 25.65 9.63 2.54
N HIS A 140 24.42 9.90 2.09
CA HIS A 140 24.00 9.58 0.72
C HIS A 140 24.71 10.44 -0.34
N LYS A 141 25.02 11.71 -0.04
CA LYS A 141 25.83 12.56 -0.94
C LYS A 141 27.18 11.93 -1.26
N LYS A 142 27.84 11.37 -0.24
CA LYS A 142 29.20 10.81 -0.33
C LYS A 142 29.24 9.37 -0.86
N HIS A 143 28.26 8.54 -0.50
CA HIS A 143 28.37 7.07 -0.67
C HIS A 143 27.31 6.44 -1.57
N SER A 144 26.29 7.18 -2.00
CA SER A 144 25.18 6.61 -2.78
C SER A 144 25.20 7.03 -4.25
N ASP A 145 24.59 6.20 -5.09
CA ASP A 145 24.36 6.53 -6.49
C ASP A 145 23.29 7.62 -6.66
N GLU A 146 23.28 8.26 -7.82
CA GLU A 146 22.34 9.35 -8.13
C GLU A 146 20.87 8.91 -8.09
N VAL A 147 20.56 7.63 -8.38
CA VAL A 147 19.19 7.11 -8.25
C VAL A 147 18.76 7.15 -6.79
N THR A 148 19.62 6.71 -5.87
CA THR A 148 19.35 6.72 -4.44
C THR A 148 19.18 8.13 -3.92
N LYS A 149 20.03 9.07 -4.35
CA LYS A 149 19.91 10.49 -4.01
C LYS A 149 18.59 11.09 -4.50
N LEU A 150 18.18 10.80 -5.74
CA LEU A 150 16.91 11.26 -6.30
C LEU A 150 15.71 10.75 -5.50
N PHE A 151 15.69 9.45 -5.16
CA PHE A 151 14.64 8.88 -4.30
C PHE A 151 14.61 9.55 -2.91
N PHE A 152 15.77 9.79 -2.32
CA PHE A 152 15.87 10.44 -1.01
C PHE A 152 15.28 11.85 -1.06
N LYS A 153 15.70 12.66 -2.04
CA LYS A 153 15.19 14.03 -2.25
C LYS A 153 13.68 14.06 -2.44
N ILE A 154 13.14 13.26 -3.38
CA ILE A 154 11.68 13.23 -3.62
C ILE A 154 10.93 12.82 -2.35
N LEU A 155 11.43 11.85 -1.57
CA LEU A 155 10.77 11.44 -0.32
C LEU A 155 10.78 12.54 0.74
N VAL A 156 11.88 13.29 0.87
CA VAL A 156 11.99 14.42 1.79
C VAL A 156 11.04 15.53 1.37
N PHE A 157 11.02 15.90 0.09
CA PHE A 157 10.20 17.01 -0.40
C PHE A 157 8.70 16.71 -0.45
N SER A 158 8.30 15.49 -0.77
CA SER A 158 6.88 15.14 -0.94
C SER A 158 6.27 14.47 0.29
N GLY A 159 7.10 13.86 1.13
CA GLY A 159 6.65 12.89 2.13
C GLY A 159 5.86 11.72 1.54
N ALA A 160 5.94 11.43 0.24
CA ALA A 160 5.22 10.35 -0.42
C ALA A 160 5.65 8.96 0.09
N ARG A 161 4.84 7.92 -0.20
CA ARG A 161 5.23 6.55 0.15
C ARG A 161 6.32 6.10 -0.83
N LEU A 162 7.28 5.29 -0.36
CA LEU A 162 8.32 4.74 -1.24
C LEU A 162 7.76 4.07 -2.49
N ARG A 163 6.74 3.23 -2.35
CA ARG A 163 6.07 2.57 -3.49
C ARG A 163 5.51 3.57 -4.50
N THR A 164 5.02 4.71 -4.03
CA THR A 164 4.46 5.78 -4.86
C THR A 164 5.55 6.49 -5.65
N VAL A 165 6.65 6.88 -5.00
CA VAL A 165 7.84 7.45 -5.66
C VAL A 165 8.48 6.45 -6.63
N HIS A 166 8.55 5.18 -6.22
CA HIS A 166 9.07 4.09 -7.05
C HIS A 166 8.25 3.91 -8.32
N LYS A 167 6.92 3.93 -8.22
CA LYS A 167 6.03 3.89 -9.38
C LYS A 167 6.23 5.11 -10.28
N MET A 168 6.26 6.32 -9.72
CA MET A 168 6.53 7.55 -10.48
C MET A 168 7.80 7.45 -11.31
N LEU A 169 8.92 7.04 -10.71
CA LEU A 169 10.21 7.03 -11.42
C LEU A 169 10.38 5.83 -12.37
N THR A 170 9.76 4.68 -12.09
CA THR A 170 9.84 3.50 -12.98
C THR A 170 8.86 3.53 -14.15
N GLN A 171 7.79 4.32 -14.01
CA GLN A 171 6.74 4.53 -15.00
C GLN A 171 6.61 6.04 -15.29
N PHE A 172 7.75 6.70 -15.45
CA PHE A 172 7.80 8.15 -15.61
C PHE A 172 7.28 8.55 -16.98
N GLU A 173 6.29 9.43 -16.98
CA GLU A 173 5.65 10.03 -18.15
C GLU A 173 5.77 11.56 -18.00
N PRO A 174 6.61 12.24 -18.81
CA PRO A 174 6.84 13.67 -18.70
C PRO A 174 5.57 14.52 -18.72
N GLU A 175 4.55 14.11 -19.48
CA GLU A 175 3.24 14.75 -19.61
C GLU A 175 2.43 14.79 -18.31
N ARG A 176 2.80 13.98 -17.31
CA ARG A 176 2.15 13.96 -15.99
C ARG A 176 2.79 14.95 -15.01
N LEU A 177 3.87 15.60 -15.40
CA LEU A 177 4.50 16.66 -14.63
C LEU A 177 3.77 17.98 -14.85
N ILE A 178 3.46 18.66 -13.75
CA ILE A 178 2.72 19.92 -13.75
C ILE A 178 3.54 20.93 -12.96
N ILE A 179 3.95 22.02 -13.60
CA ILE A 179 4.45 23.21 -12.92
C ILE A 179 3.23 24.08 -12.60
N LEU A 180 3.08 24.49 -11.35
CA LEU A 180 1.90 25.25 -10.93
C LEU A 180 1.96 26.68 -11.48
N PRO A 181 0.98 27.13 -12.28
CA PRO A 181 0.99 28.49 -12.85
C PRO A 181 1.04 29.58 -11.77
N ASP A 182 0.26 29.41 -10.70
CA ASP A 182 0.16 30.38 -9.60
C ASP A 182 1.31 30.25 -8.58
N TYR A 183 2.07 29.16 -8.63
CA TYR A 183 3.17 28.85 -7.70
C TYR A 183 4.38 28.26 -8.48
N PRO A 184 5.10 29.08 -9.26
CA PRO A 184 6.10 28.59 -10.21
C PRO A 184 7.31 27.89 -9.56
N ASN A 185 7.52 28.06 -8.25
CA ASN A 185 8.53 27.34 -7.48
C ASN A 185 8.11 25.90 -7.09
N VAL A 186 6.89 25.51 -7.42
CA VAL A 186 6.32 24.20 -7.10
C VAL A 186 6.00 23.42 -8.38
N ALA A 187 6.43 22.17 -8.39
CA ALA A 187 5.98 21.17 -9.34
C ALA A 187 5.22 20.04 -8.62
N LYS A 188 4.31 19.38 -9.36
CA LYS A 188 3.65 18.17 -8.91
C LYS A 188 3.54 17.13 -10.03
N TYR A 189 3.63 15.86 -9.65
CA TYR A 189 3.49 14.74 -10.59
C TYR A 189 2.19 13.98 -10.36
N ALA A 190 1.36 13.84 -11.40
CA ALA A 190 0.10 13.11 -11.33
C ALA A 190 0.31 11.58 -11.36
N LEU A 191 -0.22 10.85 -10.37
CA LEU A 191 -0.04 9.39 -10.25
C LEU A 191 -1.05 8.54 -11.03
N MET A 192 -2.12 9.16 -11.50
CA MET A 192 -3.19 8.54 -12.29
C MET A 192 -3.54 9.46 -13.46
N GLU A 193 -3.95 8.90 -14.58
CA GLU A 193 -4.50 9.68 -15.70
C GLU A 193 -5.74 10.46 -15.24
N ARG A 194 -5.77 11.74 -15.60
CA ARG A 194 -6.89 12.64 -15.32
C ARG A 194 -8.03 12.35 -16.29
N HIS A 195 -8.86 11.35 -16.00
CA HIS A 195 -10.12 11.12 -16.72
C HIS A 195 -11.27 11.84 -16.00
N GLY A 196 -11.65 13.02 -16.50
CA GLY A 196 -12.74 13.83 -15.94
C GLY A 196 -12.45 14.36 -14.53
N ASN A 197 -13.44 14.31 -13.63
CA ASN A 197 -13.37 14.80 -12.24
C ASN A 197 -12.67 13.83 -11.25
N LYS A 198 -12.02 12.76 -11.73
CA LYS A 198 -11.46 11.74 -10.83
C LYS A 198 -10.17 12.22 -10.16
N ALA A 199 -10.12 12.00 -8.85
CA ALA A 199 -9.02 12.33 -7.94
C ALA A 199 -7.63 11.93 -8.48
N ALA A 200 -6.84 12.92 -8.87
CA ALA A 200 -5.41 12.74 -9.15
C ALA A 200 -4.64 12.87 -7.83
N LEU A 201 -4.01 11.78 -7.38
CA LEU A 201 -3.04 11.86 -6.29
C LEU A 201 -1.74 12.44 -6.85
N PHE A 202 -1.14 13.39 -6.15
CA PHE A 202 0.06 14.08 -6.59
C PHE A 202 1.28 13.77 -5.71
N ILE A 203 2.47 13.84 -6.31
CA ILE A 203 3.74 13.97 -5.60
C ILE A 203 4.21 15.42 -5.78
N TYR A 204 4.23 16.20 -4.69
CA TYR A 204 4.72 17.58 -4.67
C TYR A 204 6.24 17.62 -4.56
N MET A 205 6.87 18.59 -5.22
CA MET A 205 8.31 18.83 -5.18
C MET A 205 8.66 20.27 -5.55
N PRO A 206 9.86 20.76 -5.18
CA PRO A 206 10.40 22.00 -5.73
C PRO A 206 10.62 21.87 -7.25
N VAL A 207 10.40 22.98 -7.98
CA VAL A 207 10.52 23.01 -9.45
C VAL A 207 11.92 22.63 -9.93
N GLU A 208 12.97 22.96 -9.17
CA GLU A 208 14.36 22.68 -9.53
C GLU A 208 14.66 21.18 -9.55
N LEU A 209 13.93 20.38 -8.77
CA LEU A 209 14.08 18.93 -8.76
C LEU A 209 13.58 18.29 -10.06
N VAL A 210 12.77 19.01 -10.85
CA VAL A 210 12.25 18.52 -12.14
C VAL A 210 13.37 18.12 -13.07
N GLU A 211 14.44 18.89 -13.13
CA GLU A 211 15.57 18.66 -14.03
C GLU A 211 16.33 17.37 -13.69
N GLU A 212 16.22 16.88 -12.45
CA GLU A 212 16.84 15.64 -12.01
C GLU A 212 16.00 14.40 -12.31
N ILE A 213 14.69 14.58 -12.56
CA ILE A 213 13.77 13.46 -12.74
C ILE A 213 14.07 12.75 -14.05
N ARG A 214 14.20 11.44 -13.95
CA ARG A 214 14.41 10.55 -15.08
C ARG A 214 13.83 9.18 -14.82
N PRO A 215 13.48 8.42 -15.88
CA PRO A 215 13.12 7.02 -15.74
C PRO A 215 14.24 6.21 -15.06
N VAL A 216 13.89 5.40 -14.07
CA VAL A 216 14.84 4.54 -13.36
C VAL A 216 14.45 3.07 -13.48
N LYS A 217 15.45 2.19 -13.55
CA LYS A 217 15.25 0.73 -13.53
C LYS A 217 15.83 0.15 -12.23
N ILE A 218 15.02 0.09 -11.19
CA ILE A 218 15.43 -0.46 -9.89
C ILE A 218 14.24 -1.18 -9.23
N LYS A 219 14.51 -2.26 -8.47
CA LYS A 219 13.46 -2.93 -7.68
C LYS A 219 13.17 -2.12 -6.42
N GLU A 220 11.88 -2.04 -6.02
CA GLU A 220 11.45 -1.33 -4.80
C GLU A 220 12.20 -1.83 -3.55
N ALA A 221 12.42 -3.15 -3.45
CA ALA A 221 13.16 -3.75 -2.34
C ALA A 221 14.64 -3.32 -2.28
N THR A 222 15.28 -3.08 -3.43
CA THR A 222 16.67 -2.63 -3.50
C THR A 222 16.78 -1.20 -2.99
N ILE A 223 15.95 -0.30 -3.52
CA ILE A 223 15.99 1.11 -3.11
C ILE A 223 15.59 1.29 -1.64
N ARG A 224 14.63 0.49 -1.15
CA ARG A 224 14.24 0.46 0.28
C ARG A 224 15.43 0.17 1.20
N LYS A 225 16.33 -0.73 0.80
CA LYS A 225 17.55 -1.05 1.55
C LYS A 225 18.57 0.08 1.44
N ARG A 226 18.78 0.64 0.24
CA ARG A 226 19.75 1.71 -0.02
C ARG A 226 19.41 3.00 0.74
N LEU A 227 18.14 3.33 0.91
CA LEU A 227 17.67 4.53 1.62
C LEU A 227 17.79 4.44 3.17
N LYS A 228 18.26 3.32 3.71
CA LYS A 228 18.32 3.13 5.16
C LYS A 228 19.68 3.63 5.68
N TYR A 229 19.63 4.55 6.64
CA TYR A 229 20.80 5.01 7.40
C TYR A 229 20.39 5.26 8.84
N GLY A 230 21.00 4.58 9.81
CA GLY A 230 20.57 4.63 11.21
C GLY A 230 19.06 4.34 11.37
N ARG A 231 18.33 5.31 11.95
CA ARG A 231 16.85 5.27 12.07
C ARG A 231 16.11 5.86 10.86
N VAL A 232 16.83 6.51 9.94
CA VAL A 232 16.29 7.11 8.72
C VAL A 232 15.97 6.02 7.70
N ASN A 233 14.75 6.06 7.20
CA ASN A 233 14.24 5.25 6.10
C ASN A 233 13.00 5.94 5.51
N SER A 234 12.51 5.46 4.36
CA SER A 234 11.33 6.05 3.70
C SER A 234 10.09 6.24 4.59
N SER A 235 9.86 5.37 5.59
CA SER A 235 8.73 5.52 6.50
C SER A 235 8.97 6.60 7.55
N THR A 236 10.20 6.75 8.05
CA THR A 236 10.52 7.77 9.06
C THR A 236 10.67 9.15 8.42
N ILE A 237 11.23 9.25 7.21
CA ILE A 237 11.24 10.49 6.40
C ILE A 237 9.81 11.03 6.22
N ARG A 238 8.87 10.16 5.84
CA ARG A 238 7.47 10.54 5.69
C ARG A 238 6.82 11.04 6.98
N LYS A 239 7.18 10.48 8.14
CA LYS A 239 6.69 10.98 9.44
C LYS A 239 7.33 12.32 9.81
N TRP A 240 8.62 12.47 9.55
CA TRP A 240 9.34 13.71 9.72
C TRP A 240 8.70 14.82 8.87
N HIS A 241 8.44 14.57 7.59
CA HIS A 241 7.78 15.54 6.69
C HIS A 241 6.39 15.95 7.21
N ALA A 242 5.57 15.01 7.70
CA ALA A 242 4.28 15.34 8.29
C ALA A 242 4.44 16.23 9.54
N THR A 243 5.44 15.93 10.37
CA THR A 243 5.76 16.73 11.57
C THR A 243 6.27 18.11 11.19
N PHE A 244 7.09 18.22 10.14
CA PHE A 244 7.58 19.48 9.59
C PHE A 244 6.42 20.37 9.14
N LEU A 245 5.53 19.85 8.28
CA LEU A 245 4.37 20.62 7.80
C LEU A 245 3.42 21.02 8.94
N SER A 246 3.19 20.13 9.90
CA SER A 246 2.36 20.41 11.08
C SER A 246 2.94 21.56 11.92
N ARG A 247 4.26 21.59 12.13
CA ARG A 247 4.95 22.70 12.81
C ARG A 247 4.86 24.03 12.05
N LYS A 248 4.62 23.98 10.73
CA LYS A 248 4.35 25.15 9.88
C LYS A 248 2.87 25.55 9.86
N GLY A 249 2.03 24.94 10.70
CA GLY A 249 0.61 25.28 10.82
C GLY A 249 -0.26 24.70 9.71
N ILE A 250 0.25 23.78 8.89
CA ILE A 250 -0.54 23.15 7.83
C ILE A 250 -1.49 22.13 8.46
N LYS A 251 -2.77 22.19 8.08
CA LYS A 251 -3.83 21.34 8.61
C LYS A 251 -3.63 19.87 8.21
N ASP A 252 -4.00 18.95 9.11
CA ASP A 252 -3.78 17.51 8.92
C ASP A 252 -4.40 16.94 7.63
N HIS A 253 -5.58 17.40 7.22
CA HIS A 253 -6.23 16.93 5.99
C HIS A 253 -5.44 17.36 4.73
N VAL A 254 -4.84 18.56 4.75
CA VAL A 254 -3.94 19.06 3.70
C VAL A 254 -2.61 18.29 3.69
N ILE A 255 -2.01 18.03 4.86
CA ILE A 255 -0.81 17.18 4.98
C ILE A 255 -1.09 15.78 4.41
N ASN A 256 -2.26 15.23 4.74
CA ASN A 256 -2.68 13.95 4.20
C ASN A 256 -2.85 14.00 2.68
N TYR A 257 -3.34 15.11 2.12
CA TYR A 257 -3.40 15.31 0.67
C TYR A 257 -2.02 15.34 0.02
N ILE A 258 -1.13 16.22 0.49
CA ILE A 258 0.26 16.36 -0.01
C ILE A 258 0.98 15.01 0.03
N GLN A 259 0.79 14.23 1.10
CA GLN A 259 1.40 12.90 1.23
C GLN A 259 0.65 11.77 0.51
N SER A 260 -0.36 12.06 -0.30
CA SER A 260 -1.21 11.07 -0.98
C SER A 260 -1.79 10.02 0.00
N ARG A 261 -2.36 10.46 1.13
CA ARG A 261 -3.05 9.65 2.17
C ARG A 261 -4.58 9.70 2.07
N VAL A 262 -5.14 10.48 1.15
CA VAL A 262 -6.59 10.66 1.05
C VAL A 262 -7.27 9.34 0.70
N LYS A 263 -8.30 8.98 1.45
CA LYS A 263 -9.14 7.84 1.10
C LYS A 263 -9.92 8.19 -0.17
N ARG A 264 -10.00 7.26 -1.13
CA ARG A 264 -10.77 7.42 -2.38
C ARG A 264 -12.24 7.83 -2.16
N SER A 265 -12.78 7.60 -0.96
CA SER A 265 -14.16 7.90 -0.58
C SER A 265 -14.40 9.32 -0.04
N VAL A 266 -13.38 10.18 0.05
CA VAL A 266 -13.59 11.60 0.36
C VAL A 266 -14.30 12.20 -0.85
N LEU A 267 -15.60 12.51 -0.67
CA LEU A 267 -16.54 12.93 -1.71
C LEU A 267 -15.86 13.83 -2.75
N GLU A 268 -16.00 13.44 -4.02
CA GLU A 268 -15.42 14.06 -5.22
C GLU A 268 -15.65 15.59 -5.33
N ARG A 269 -16.53 16.18 -4.50
CA ARG A 269 -16.82 17.62 -4.46
C ARG A 269 -15.77 18.46 -3.72
N HIS A 270 -15.08 17.94 -2.70
CA HIS A 270 -14.08 18.72 -1.95
C HIS A 270 -12.64 18.50 -2.44
N TYR A 271 -12.44 17.70 -3.49
CA TYR A 271 -11.11 17.34 -3.93
C TYR A 271 -10.38 18.50 -4.63
N LEU A 272 -11.10 19.27 -5.46
CA LEU A 272 -10.54 20.46 -6.12
C LEU A 272 -10.18 21.56 -5.12
N GLU A 273 -11.04 21.79 -4.13
CA GLU A 273 -10.76 22.72 -3.03
C GLU A 273 -9.52 22.27 -2.25
N LEU A 274 -9.41 20.97 -1.96
CA LEU A 274 -8.28 20.40 -1.25
C LEU A 274 -6.97 20.42 -2.07
N GLU A 275 -7.06 20.27 -3.39
CA GLU A 275 -5.93 20.45 -4.29
C GLU A 275 -5.41 21.89 -4.24
N GLY A 276 -6.31 22.88 -4.34
CA GLY A 276 -5.95 24.30 -4.20
C GLY A 276 -5.34 24.62 -2.83
N GLU A 277 -5.95 24.13 -1.74
CA GLU A 277 -5.40 24.28 -0.38
C GLU A 277 -4.00 23.66 -0.25
N ALA A 278 -3.77 22.50 -0.88
CA ALA A 278 -2.47 21.83 -0.86
C ALA A 278 -1.42 22.55 -1.70
N ASP A 279 -1.80 23.05 -2.88
CA ASP A 279 -0.93 23.84 -3.76
C ASP A 279 -0.46 25.11 -3.03
N GLU A 280 -1.37 25.88 -2.41
CA GLU A 280 -1.04 27.07 -1.61
C GLU A 280 -0.23 26.72 -0.35
N ALA A 281 -0.62 25.68 0.38
CA ALA A 281 0.11 25.28 1.59
C ALA A 281 1.54 24.84 1.29
N TYR A 282 1.75 24.09 0.21
CA TYR A 282 3.07 23.60 -0.18
C TYR A 282 3.96 24.74 -0.69
N SER A 283 3.43 25.68 -1.48
CA SER A 283 4.20 26.81 -1.99
C SER A 283 4.77 27.71 -0.89
N ARG A 284 4.09 27.81 0.25
CA ARG A 284 4.57 28.56 1.44
C ARG A 284 5.76 27.91 2.14
N VAL A 285 5.96 26.60 2.00
CA VAL A 285 6.95 25.84 2.79
C VAL A 285 8.05 25.18 1.97
N VAL A 286 7.92 25.16 0.63
CA VAL A 286 8.87 24.48 -0.25
C VAL A 286 10.30 25.04 -0.13
N GLU A 287 10.46 26.37 0.00
CA GLU A 287 11.78 26.97 0.20
C GLU A 287 12.39 26.58 1.56
N GLU A 288 11.56 26.44 2.60
CA GLU A 288 12.03 25.99 3.90
C GLU A 288 12.40 24.50 3.89
N LEU A 289 11.68 23.66 3.13
CA LEU A 289 12.05 22.28 2.88
C LEU A 289 13.37 22.17 2.11
N LYS A 290 13.61 23.05 1.12
CA LYS A 290 14.88 23.11 0.36
C LYS A 290 16.05 23.44 1.27
N LYS A 291 15.91 24.46 2.13
CA LYS A 291 16.92 24.82 3.13
C LYS A 291 17.34 23.65 4.00
N VAL A 292 16.41 22.77 4.39
CA VAL A 292 16.74 21.55 5.15
C VAL A 292 17.77 20.66 4.43
N LEU A 293 17.79 20.57 3.10
CA LEU A 293 18.75 19.73 2.37
C LEU A 293 19.94 20.51 1.78
N GLU A 294 19.79 21.82 1.57
CA GLU A 294 20.77 22.70 0.92
C GLU A 294 21.68 23.44 1.89
N GLY A 295 21.27 23.62 3.15
CA GLY A 295 22.06 24.30 4.17
C GLY A 295 21.25 24.55 5.43
N GLY A 296 21.50 23.73 6.45
CA GLY A 296 21.10 24.05 7.82
C GLY A 296 21.90 25.26 8.29
N GLU A 297 21.20 26.36 8.52
CA GLU A 297 21.57 27.36 9.53
C GLU A 297 20.72 27.11 10.78
#